data_AF-A0A356IXS4-F1
#
_entry.id   AF-A0A356IXS4-F1
#
_cell.length_a   1.000
_cell.length_b   1.000
_cell.length_c   1.000
_cell.angle_alpha   90.00
_cell.angle_beta   90.00
_cell.angle_gamma   90.00
#
_symmetry.space_group_name_H-M   'P 1'
#
loop_
_entity.id
_entity.type
_entity.pdbx_description
1 polymer ?
#
loop_
_entity_poly.entity_id
_entity_poly.type
_entity_poly.pdbx_seq_one_letter_code
_entity_poly.pdbx_strand_id
1 'polypeptide(L)'
;MNNNAVADNRHNDLVGYDRVLKATSLLYFKDALLNQQYEDCAELIRAAKSFGAQPGEIGRIIAETAGANAGGSGAYRTKGKKRF
;
A
#
# COMPACT_ATOMS: atom_id res chain seq x y z
N MET A 1 -26.69 -28.21 -29.20
CA MET A 1 -26.94 -28.02 -27.75
C MET A 1 -25.67 -27.42 -27.19
N ASN A 2 -25.69 -26.11 -26.95
CA ASN A 2 -24.50 -25.29 -26.80
C ASN A 2 -24.38 -24.90 -25.33
N ASN A 3 -23.43 -25.50 -24.61
CA ASN A 3 -23.12 -25.14 -23.23
C ASN A 3 -21.61 -24.92 -23.11
N ASN A 4 -21.11 -23.79 -23.64
CA ASN A 4 -19.79 -23.30 -23.27
C ASN A 4 -19.95 -22.43 -22.03
N ALA A 5 -19.81 -23.03 -20.86
CA ALA A 5 -19.57 -22.31 -19.62
C ALA A 5 -18.14 -21.74 -19.66
N VAL A 6 -18.01 -20.52 -20.20
CA VAL A 6 -16.81 -19.70 -20.02
C VAL A 6 -16.82 -19.27 -18.56
N ALA A 7 -16.11 -20.00 -17.71
CA ALA A 7 -15.85 -19.59 -16.34
C ALA A 7 -15.08 -18.26 -16.37
N ASP A 8 -15.70 -17.24 -15.78
CA ASP A 8 -15.18 -15.89 -15.66
C ASP A 8 -13.99 -15.85 -14.69
N ASN A 9 -12.81 -16.28 -15.16
CA ASN A 9 -11.55 -16.19 -14.41
C ASN A 9 -10.99 -14.77 -14.33
N ARG A 10 -11.64 -13.77 -14.95
CA ARG A 10 -11.10 -12.39 -15.04
C ARG A 10 -11.06 -11.67 -13.70
N HIS A 11 -11.90 -12.10 -12.76
CA HIS A 11 -11.98 -11.46 -11.45
C HIS A 11 -10.72 -11.65 -10.60
N ASN A 12 -10.03 -12.79 -10.76
CA ASN A 12 -8.85 -13.09 -9.94
C ASN A 12 -7.61 -12.29 -10.37
N ASP A 13 -7.48 -12.03 -11.68
CA ASP A 13 -6.37 -11.26 -12.24
C ASP A 13 -6.48 -9.76 -11.92
N LEU A 14 -7.72 -9.22 -11.92
CA LEU A 14 -7.98 -7.83 -11.56
C LEU A 14 -7.64 -7.54 -10.08
N VAL A 15 -7.99 -8.46 -9.17
CA VAL A 15 -7.65 -8.35 -7.74
C VAL A 15 -6.13 -8.40 -7.52
N GLY A 16 -5.41 -9.19 -8.30
CA GLY A 16 -3.94 -9.23 -8.28
C GLY A 16 -3.32 -7.92 -8.75
N TYR A 17 -3.84 -7.37 -9.85
CA TYR A 17 -3.38 -6.11 -10.42
C TYR A 17 -3.59 -4.92 -9.46
N ASP A 18 -4.76 -4.82 -8.85
CA ASP A 18 -5.07 -3.77 -7.88
C ASP A 18 -4.16 -3.85 -6.65
N ARG A 19 -3.80 -5.06 -6.18
CA ARG A 19 -2.84 -5.21 -5.07
C ARG A 19 -1.45 -4.70 -5.43
N VAL A 20 -0.98 -4.98 -6.64
CA VAL A 20 0.34 -4.52 -7.11
C VAL A 20 0.32 -3.00 -7.24
N LEU A 21 -0.68 -2.44 -7.90
CA LEU A 21 -0.80 -0.99 -8.07
C LEU A 21 -0.93 -0.26 -6.74
N LYS A 22 -1.73 -0.78 -5.81
CA LYS A 22 -1.80 -0.27 -4.45
C LYS A 22 -0.43 -0.22 -3.78
N ALA A 23 0.30 -1.33 -3.82
CA ALA A 23 1.63 -1.43 -3.22
C ALA A 23 2.62 -0.45 -3.87
N THR A 24 2.61 -0.32 -5.19
CA THR A 24 3.46 0.60 -5.93
C THR A 24 3.13 2.06 -5.61
N SER A 25 1.85 2.44 -5.57
CA SER A 25 1.44 3.80 -5.21
C SER A 25 1.84 4.16 -3.78
N LEU A 26 1.68 3.23 -2.83
CA LEU A 26 2.13 3.44 -1.44
C LEU A 26 3.66 3.52 -1.32
N LEU A 27 4.40 2.75 -2.12
CA LEU A 27 5.86 2.82 -2.16
C LEU A 27 6.35 4.17 -2.67
N TYR A 28 5.80 4.66 -3.79
CA TYR A 28 6.15 5.99 -4.30
C TYR A 28 5.71 7.11 -3.37
N PHE A 29 4.57 6.97 -2.70
CA PHE A 29 4.16 7.92 -1.67
C PHE A 29 5.18 8.03 -0.53
N LYS A 30 5.69 6.88 -0.06
CA LYS A 30 6.75 6.85 0.96
C LYS A 30 8.03 7.53 0.46
N ASP A 31 8.43 7.26 -0.78
CA ASP A 31 9.63 7.84 -1.38
C ASP A 31 9.51 9.37 -1.55
N ALA A 32 8.35 9.85 -2.01
CA ALA A 32 8.05 11.27 -2.11
C ALA A 32 8.17 11.98 -0.75
N LEU A 33 7.66 11.37 0.33
CA LEU A 33 7.79 11.90 1.68
C LEU A 33 9.24 11.94 2.18
N LEU A 34 10.06 10.94 1.86
CA LEU A 34 11.48 10.90 2.24
C LEU A 34 12.30 11.94 1.46
N ASN A 35 11.96 12.17 0.19
CA ASN A 35 12.61 13.17 -0.67
C ASN A 35 12.00 14.57 -0.57
N GLN A 36 11.03 14.78 0.33
CA GLN A 36 10.34 16.07 0.53
C GLN A 36 9.59 16.58 -0.71
N GLN A 37 9.19 15.69 -1.62
CA GLN A 37 8.37 15.97 -2.81
C GLN A 37 6.88 15.95 -2.43
N TYR A 38 6.45 16.95 -1.66
CA TYR A 38 5.10 16.99 -1.12
C TYR A 38 4.03 17.27 -2.18
N GLU A 39 4.42 17.88 -3.31
CA GLU A 39 3.58 18.14 -4.47
C GLU A 39 2.99 16.86 -5.08
N ASP A 40 3.74 15.76 -5.07
CA ASP A 40 3.34 14.48 -5.67
C ASP A 40 2.50 13.63 -4.72
N CYS A 41 2.57 13.91 -3.42
CA CYS A 41 1.92 13.09 -2.38
C CYS A 41 0.41 12.99 -2.56
N ALA A 42 -0.26 14.06 -3.00
CA ALA A 42 -1.71 14.07 -3.18
C ALA A 42 -2.18 13.09 -4.27
N GLU A 43 -1.47 13.06 -5.40
CA GLU A 43 -1.78 12.18 -6.52
C GLU A 43 -1.48 10.71 -6.18
N LEU A 44 -0.36 10.45 -5.48
CA LEU A 44 0.01 9.11 -5.05
C LEU A 44 -0.97 8.55 -4.01
N ILE A 45 -1.47 9.38 -3.09
CA ILE A 45 -2.53 9.00 -2.15
C ILE A 45 -3.83 8.70 -2.91
N ARG A 46 -4.18 9.53 -3.90
CA ARG A 46 -5.39 9.34 -4.71
C ARG A 46 -5.34 8.01 -5.47
N ALA A 47 -4.21 7.72 -6.12
CA ALA A 47 -3.98 6.45 -6.82
C ALA A 47 -4.02 5.25 -5.86
N ALA A 48 -3.34 5.32 -4.72
CA ALA A 48 -3.37 4.24 -3.72
C ALA A 48 -4.81 3.95 -3.26
N LYS A 49 -5.61 4.99 -2.99
CA LYS A 49 -7.02 4.85 -2.60
C LYS A 49 -7.89 4.23 -3.70
N SER A 50 -7.68 4.57 -4.98
CA SER A 50 -8.42 3.94 -6.08
C SER A 50 -8.15 2.45 -6.20
N PHE A 51 -6.99 1.97 -5.73
CA PHE A 51 -6.65 0.55 -5.64
C PHE A 51 -6.93 -0.07 -4.26
N GLY A 52 -7.72 0.62 -3.41
CA GLY A 52 -8.21 0.08 -2.14
C GLY A 52 -7.31 0.33 -0.92
N ALA A 53 -6.32 1.22 -1.00
CA ALA A 53 -5.54 1.60 0.17
C ALA A 53 -6.40 2.24 1.25
N GLN A 54 -6.25 1.72 2.46
CA GLN A 54 -6.97 2.21 3.62
C GLN A 54 -6.26 3.43 4.23
N PRO A 55 -7.00 4.36 4.87
CA PRO A 55 -6.40 5.50 5.57
C PRO A 55 -5.31 5.10 6.58
N GLY A 56 -5.46 3.93 7.23
CA GLY A 56 -4.45 3.41 8.16
C GLY A 56 -3.11 3.02 7.49
N GLU A 57 -3.12 2.58 6.23
CA GLU A 57 -1.90 2.28 5.48
C GLU A 57 -1.14 3.58 5.16
N ILE A 58 -1.86 4.62 4.73
CA ILE A 58 -1.31 5.95 4.44
C ILE A 58 -0.77 6.60 5.73
N GLY A 59 -1.56 6.58 6.81
CA GLY A 59 -1.17 7.17 8.09
C GLY A 59 0.06 6.49 8.68
N ARG A 60 0.20 5.16 8.52
CA ARG A 60 1.41 4.43 8.94
C ARG A 60 2.65 4.91 8.19
N ILE A 61 2.55 5.13 6.87
CA ILE A 61 3.68 5.62 6.07
C ILE A 61 4.09 7.02 6.54
N ILE A 62 3.13 7.93 6.73
CA ILE A 62 3.39 9.28 7.24
C ILE A 62 4.09 9.24 8.61
N ALA A 63 3.59 8.39 9.52
CA ALA A 63 4.19 8.24 10.85
C ALA A 63 5.62 7.66 10.77
N GLU A 64 5.85 6.70 9.88
CA GLU A 64 7.17 6.09 9.67
C GLU A 64 8.18 7.10 9.11
N THR A 65 7.78 7.90 8.12
CA THR A 65 8.68 8.90 7.50
C THR A 65 8.89 10.12 8.41
N ALA A 66 7.87 10.55 9.17
CA ALA A 66 8.02 11.60 10.16
C ALA A 66 8.96 11.18 11.30
N GLY A 67 8.87 9.93 11.76
CA GLY A 67 9.79 9.35 12.72
C GLY A 67 11.22 9.19 12.19
N ALA A 68 11.37 8.89 10.89
CA ALA A 68 12.68 8.81 10.23
C ALA A 68 13.39 10.18 10.21
N ASN A 69 12.66 11.28 10.00
CA ASN A 69 13.21 12.64 10.02
C ASN A 69 13.51 13.16 11.44
N ALA A 70 12.89 12.60 12.48
CA ALA A 70 13.06 13.05 13.87
C ALA A 70 14.26 12.40 14.61
N GLY A 71 14.95 11.43 13.99
CA GLY A 71 16.16 10.81 14.53
C GLY A 71 15.95 9.37 14.99
N GLY A 72 16.57 8.44 14.25
CA GLY A 72 17.11 7.17 14.76
C GLY A 72 16.14 6.07 15.19
N SER A 73 16.16 4.96 14.44
CA SER A 73 15.89 3.59 14.91
C SER A 73 14.52 3.32 15.58
N GLY A 74 13.53 2.94 14.77
CA GLY A 74 12.27 2.37 15.23
C GLY A 74 12.14 0.91 14.86
N ALA A 75 12.75 0.04 15.67
CA ALA A 75 12.75 -1.41 15.57
C ALA A 75 11.40 -2.02 15.12
N TYR A 76 11.50 -2.92 14.14
CA TYR A 76 10.52 -3.97 13.83
C TYR A 76 10.01 -4.63 15.12
N ARG A 77 8.83 -4.21 15.59
CA ARG A 77 8.15 -4.88 16.71
C ARG A 77 7.45 -6.12 16.17
N THR A 78 8.21 -7.17 15.86
CA THR A 78 7.67 -8.52 15.67
C THR A 78 7.05 -8.95 16.98
N LYS A 79 5.71 -8.93 17.09
CA LYS A 79 5.00 -9.49 18.23
C LYS A 79 5.27 -10.98 18.29
N GLY A 80 6.23 -11.39 19.12
CA GLY A 80 6.46 -12.78 19.48
C GLY A 80 5.18 -13.36 20.07
N LYS A 81 4.59 -14.31 19.33
CA LYS A 81 3.42 -15.07 19.74
C LYS A 81 3.85 -16.00 20.89
N LYS A 82 3.65 -15.57 22.15
CA LYS A 82 3.75 -16.48 23.31
C LYS A 82 2.67 -17.55 23.15
N ARG A 83 3.10 -18.77 22.86
CA ARG A 83 2.29 -19.97 22.98
C ARG A 83 2.37 -20.39 24.45
N PHE A 84 1.21 -20.45 25.09
CA PHE A 84 1.03 -21.16 26.35
C PHE A 84 1.12 -22.67 26.11
#